data_AF-A0A256HKV3-F1
#
_entry.id   AF-A0A256HKV3-F1
#
_cell.length_a   1.000
_cell.length_b   1.000
_cell.length_c   1.000
_cell.angle_alpha   90.00
_cell.angle_beta   90.00
_cell.angle_gamma   90.00
#
_symmetry.space_group_name_H-M   'P 1'
#
loop_
_entity.id
_entity.type
_entity.pdbx_description
1 polymer ?
#
loop_
_entity_poly.entity_id
_entity_poly.type
_entity_poly.pdbx_seq_one_letter_code
_entity_poly.pdbx_strand_id
1 'polypeptide(L)'
;MGYACPVCETPQRDGEHLAHHLAFTAMLHGDDHEAWLDDRVPDWSEQDPAGLAAEVTPHAEDAEYHEVFEDTVDRGRPDVDLGDHDHAGGGGAGHGHSHQAGRDAPRAGGAVNESGATDPETEAALREARELTRKMFEDGEGDEEADADRDDASGDVDDPDADDPATDDPATDDPANDDPDPSA
;
A
#
# COMPACT_ATOMS: atom_id res chain seq x y z
N MET A 1 -7.19 1.45 -16.34
CA MET A 1 -8.02 0.30 -16.72
C MET A 1 -7.31 -0.91 -16.16
N GLY A 2 -7.98 -1.64 -15.27
CA GLY A 2 -7.42 -2.79 -14.60
C GLY A 2 -7.85 -4.10 -15.25
N TYR A 3 -7.51 -5.22 -14.63
CA TYR A 3 -7.90 -6.55 -15.08
C TYR A 3 -8.52 -7.35 -13.94
N ALA A 4 -9.63 -8.03 -14.20
CA ALA A 4 -10.22 -8.95 -13.23
C ALA A 4 -9.42 -10.26 -13.19
N CYS A 5 -9.13 -10.75 -11.98
CA CYS A 5 -8.57 -12.08 -11.82
C CYS A 5 -9.55 -13.13 -12.39
N PRO A 6 -9.12 -14.01 -13.31
CA PRO A 6 -10.01 -15.00 -13.95
C PRO A 6 -10.50 -16.10 -13.00
N VAL A 7 -9.96 -16.17 -11.77
CA VAL A 7 -10.31 -17.18 -10.77
C VAL A 7 -11.26 -16.61 -9.70
N CYS A 8 -10.92 -15.44 -9.13
CA CYS A 8 -11.66 -14.85 -8.01
C CYS A 8 -12.36 -13.52 -8.36
N GLU A 9 -12.33 -13.11 -9.63
CA GLU A 9 -12.96 -11.89 -10.17
C GLU A 9 -12.47 -10.57 -9.52
N THR A 10 -11.46 -10.61 -8.66
CA THR A 10 -10.93 -9.43 -7.97
C THR A 10 -10.26 -8.50 -8.98
N PRO A 11 -10.67 -7.22 -9.08
CA PRO A 11 -10.06 -6.27 -9.99
C PRO A 11 -8.65 -5.90 -9.52
N GLN A 12 -7.70 -5.95 -10.44
CA GLN A 12 -6.29 -5.61 -10.23
C GLN A 12 -5.94 -4.36 -11.02
N ARG A 13 -5.02 -3.54 -10.50
CA ARG A 13 -4.70 -2.22 -11.06
C ARG A 13 -4.20 -2.28 -12.50
N ASP A 14 -3.35 -3.25 -12.79
CA ASP A 14 -2.72 -3.49 -14.09
C ASP A 14 -2.34 -4.97 -14.23
N GLY A 15 -1.78 -5.34 -15.39
CA GLY A 15 -1.42 -6.71 -15.71
C GLY A 15 -0.34 -7.29 -14.80
N GLU A 16 0.59 -6.46 -14.33
CA GLU A 16 1.66 -6.90 -13.42
C GLU A 16 1.11 -7.19 -12.03
N HIS A 17 0.20 -6.35 -11.52
CA HIS A 17 -0.52 -6.63 -10.27
C HIS A 17 -1.38 -7.90 -10.38
N LEU A 18 -1.99 -8.14 -11.54
CA LEU A 18 -2.68 -9.41 -11.81
C LEU A 18 -1.72 -10.61 -11.77
N ALA A 19 -0.58 -10.51 -12.43
CA ALA A 19 0.43 -11.58 -12.43
C ALA A 19 0.92 -11.87 -11.01
N HIS A 20 1.24 -10.84 -10.22
CA HIS A 20 1.62 -11.00 -8.82
C HIS A 20 0.52 -11.62 -7.97
N HIS A 21 -0.73 -11.16 -8.14
CA HIS A 21 -1.87 -11.72 -7.42
C HIS A 21 -2.02 -13.22 -7.70
N LEU A 22 -2.00 -13.63 -8.98
CA LEU A 22 -2.10 -15.03 -9.37
C LEU A 22 -0.92 -15.86 -8.80
N ALA A 23 0.32 -15.41 -9.02
CA ALA A 23 1.51 -16.14 -8.62
C ALA A 23 1.62 -16.29 -7.09
N PHE A 24 1.43 -15.22 -6.32
CA PHE A 24 1.50 -15.31 -4.85
C PHE A 24 0.35 -16.12 -4.25
N THR A 25 -0.87 -15.97 -4.78
CA THR A 25 -2.01 -16.74 -4.29
C THR A 25 -1.82 -18.23 -4.60
N ALA A 26 -1.31 -18.57 -5.78
CA ALA A 26 -0.92 -19.93 -6.13
C ALA A 26 0.16 -20.49 -5.18
N MET A 27 1.26 -19.78 -4.96
CA MET A 27 2.36 -20.24 -4.11
C MET A 27 2.00 -20.37 -2.62
N LEU A 28 1.18 -19.46 -2.09
CA LEU A 28 0.89 -19.41 -0.65
C LEU A 28 -0.29 -20.30 -0.24
N HIS A 29 -1.23 -20.51 -1.15
CA HIS A 29 -2.48 -21.20 -0.82
C HIS A 29 -2.67 -22.51 -1.58
N GLY A 30 -2.04 -22.70 -2.75
CA GLY A 30 -2.15 -23.94 -3.52
C GLY A 30 -3.59 -24.24 -3.95
N ASP A 31 -4.27 -23.22 -4.47
CA ASP A 31 -5.71 -23.20 -4.72
C ASP A 31 -6.04 -23.28 -6.22
N ASP A 32 -7.29 -22.99 -6.58
CA ASP A 32 -7.76 -22.82 -7.96
C ASP A 32 -6.87 -21.87 -8.80
N HIS A 33 -6.13 -20.97 -8.15
CA HIS A 33 -5.15 -20.09 -8.80
C HIS A 33 -3.94 -20.87 -9.36
N GLU A 34 -3.44 -21.85 -8.61
CA GLU A 34 -2.34 -22.73 -9.07
C GLU A 34 -2.83 -23.64 -10.19
N ALA A 35 -3.98 -24.30 -10.01
CA ALA A 35 -4.54 -25.18 -11.04
C ALA A 35 -4.84 -24.44 -12.36
N TRP A 36 -5.30 -23.18 -12.27
CA TRP A 36 -5.54 -22.36 -13.45
C TRP A 36 -4.24 -21.97 -14.17
N LEU A 37 -3.19 -21.65 -13.41
CA LEU A 37 -1.87 -21.33 -13.95
C LEU A 37 -1.21 -22.56 -14.58
N ASP A 38 -1.23 -23.72 -13.93
CA ASP A 38 -0.64 -24.96 -14.44
C ASP A 38 -1.27 -25.40 -15.78
N ASP A 39 -2.56 -25.13 -16.00
CA ASP A 39 -3.28 -25.46 -17.24
C ASP A 39 -2.93 -24.52 -18.41
N ARG A 40 -2.66 -23.23 -18.12
CA ARG A 40 -2.50 -22.18 -19.16
C ARG A 40 -1.08 -21.74 -19.38
N VAL A 41 -0.32 -21.65 -18.29
CA VAL A 41 1.05 -21.14 -18.25
C VAL A 41 1.88 -22.10 -17.38
N PRO A 42 2.15 -23.34 -17.85
CA PRO A 42 2.77 -24.38 -17.01
C PRO A 42 4.14 -24.00 -16.43
N ASP A 43 4.87 -23.07 -17.05
CA ASP A 43 6.16 -22.55 -16.57
C ASP A 43 6.02 -21.22 -15.80
N TRP A 44 4.83 -20.90 -15.27
CA TRP A 44 4.53 -19.62 -14.62
C TRP A 44 5.47 -19.30 -13.46
N SER A 45 5.95 -20.31 -12.73
CA SER A 45 6.84 -20.13 -11.58
C SER A 45 8.23 -19.64 -11.96
N GLU A 46 8.63 -19.81 -13.23
CA GLU A 46 9.93 -19.39 -13.76
C GLU A 46 9.86 -18.03 -14.47
N GLN A 47 8.65 -17.51 -14.70
CA GLN A 47 8.45 -16.24 -15.38
C GLN A 47 8.64 -15.06 -14.44
N ASP A 48 9.20 -13.98 -15.00
CA ASP A 48 9.14 -12.68 -14.33
C ASP A 48 7.71 -12.11 -14.37
N PRO A 49 7.38 -11.15 -13.50
CA PRO A 49 6.03 -10.60 -13.41
C PRO A 49 5.52 -9.97 -14.72
N ALA A 50 6.38 -9.37 -15.52
CA ALA A 50 5.99 -8.74 -16.78
C ALA A 50 5.75 -9.77 -17.87
N GLY A 51 6.60 -10.81 -17.95
CA GLY A 51 6.39 -11.98 -18.80
C GLY A 51 5.08 -12.68 -18.47
N LEU A 52 4.86 -12.97 -17.19
CA LEU A 52 3.63 -13.61 -16.73
C LEU A 52 2.41 -12.74 -17.03
N ALA A 53 2.49 -11.42 -16.84
CA ALA A 53 1.42 -10.48 -17.19
C ALA A 53 1.02 -10.54 -18.67
N ALA A 54 2.00 -10.65 -19.57
CA ALA A 54 1.72 -10.75 -21.00
C ALA A 54 0.95 -12.04 -21.35
N GLU A 55 1.20 -13.14 -20.64
CA GLU A 55 0.51 -14.41 -20.83
C GLU A 55 -0.89 -14.43 -20.17
N VAL A 56 -1.06 -13.81 -18.99
CA VAL A 56 -2.35 -13.88 -18.27
C VAL A 56 -3.37 -12.83 -18.70
N THR A 57 -2.93 -11.65 -19.12
CA THR A 57 -3.85 -10.55 -19.50
C THR A 57 -4.79 -10.86 -20.66
N PRO A 58 -4.42 -11.63 -21.71
CA PRO A 58 -5.35 -12.04 -22.76
C PRO A 58 -6.51 -12.92 -22.27
N HIS A 59 -6.36 -13.51 -21.07
CA HIS A 59 -7.38 -14.36 -20.45
C HIS A 59 -8.18 -13.63 -19.36
N ALA A 60 -7.80 -12.41 -19.02
CA ALA A 60 -8.45 -11.60 -18.00
C ALA A 60 -9.41 -10.60 -18.64
N GLU A 61 -10.57 -10.40 -18.03
CA GLU A 61 -11.51 -9.37 -18.45
C GLU A 61 -11.02 -7.98 -17.99
N ASP A 62 -11.22 -6.96 -18.81
CA ASP A 62 -10.99 -5.58 -18.41
C ASP A 62 -11.91 -5.21 -17.23
N ALA A 63 -11.34 -4.62 -16.19
CA ALA A 63 -12.07 -4.23 -14.98
C ALA A 63 -11.78 -2.80 -14.56
N GLU A 64 -12.76 -2.17 -13.90
CA GLU A 64 -12.53 -0.90 -13.22
C GLU A 64 -11.82 -1.15 -11.89
N TYR A 65 -10.64 -0.58 -11.71
CA TYR A 65 -9.94 -0.57 -10.43
C TYR A 65 -10.21 0.75 -9.72
N HIS A 66 -10.83 0.69 -8.54
CA HIS A 66 -11.09 1.88 -7.74
C HIS A 66 -9.88 2.19 -6.86
N GLU A 67 -9.10 3.22 -7.23
CA GLU A 67 -7.99 3.72 -6.42
C GLU A 67 -8.55 4.43 -5.17
N VAL A 68 -8.74 3.67 -4.09
CA VAL A 68 -9.10 4.22 -2.78
C VAL A 68 -7.82 4.64 -2.06
N PHE A 69 -7.56 5.94 -2.04
CA PHE A 69 -6.51 6.51 -1.20
C PHE A 69 -6.91 6.40 0.27
N GLU A 70 -5.94 6.26 1.17
CA GLU A 70 -6.17 6.30 2.62
C GLU A 70 -6.83 7.61 3.08
N ASP A 71 -6.75 8.67 2.28
CA ASP A 71 -7.35 9.98 2.52
C ASP A 71 -8.80 10.12 2.00
N THR A 72 -9.22 9.27 1.05
CA THR A 72 -10.58 9.34 0.43
C THR A 72 -11.53 8.26 0.91
N VAL A 73 -11.03 7.24 1.60
CA VAL A 73 -11.90 6.37 2.38
C VAL A 73 -12.52 7.20 3.49
N ASP A 74 -13.84 7.42 3.42
CA ASP A 74 -14.66 7.82 4.56
C ASP A 74 -14.75 6.66 5.57
N ARG A 75 -13.60 6.08 5.93
CA ARG A 75 -13.41 5.53 7.26
C ARG A 75 -13.34 6.75 8.12
N GLY A 76 -14.50 7.33 8.40
CA GLY A 76 -14.65 8.47 9.30
C GLY A 76 -13.69 8.22 10.44
N ARG A 77 -12.57 8.96 10.44
CA ARG A 77 -11.75 9.10 11.62
C ARG A 77 -12.82 9.43 12.66
N PRO A 78 -13.05 8.57 13.69
CA PRO A 78 -13.92 9.01 14.75
C PRO A 78 -13.40 10.39 15.11
N ASP A 79 -14.31 11.37 15.11
CA ASP A 79 -14.03 12.73 15.57
C ASP A 79 -13.60 12.58 17.02
N VAL A 80 -12.34 12.21 17.19
CA VAL A 80 -11.63 12.26 18.44
C VAL A 80 -11.41 13.75 18.57
N ASP A 81 -12.41 14.38 19.20
CA ASP A 81 -12.26 15.67 19.84
C ASP A 81 -11.05 15.54 20.76
N LEU A 82 -9.86 15.75 20.18
CA LEU A 82 -8.63 16.03 20.88
C LEU A 82 -8.85 17.43 21.41
N GLY A 83 -9.64 17.48 22.49
CA GLY A 83 -10.22 18.68 23.05
C GLY A 83 -9.24 19.83 22.96
N ASP A 84 -9.60 20.80 22.14
CA ASP A 84 -9.03 22.12 22.22
C ASP A 84 -9.36 22.62 23.63
N HIS A 85 -8.37 22.57 24.51
CA HIS A 85 -8.43 23.22 25.81
C HIS A 85 -8.34 24.73 25.59
N ASP A 86 -9.37 25.31 24.97
CA ASP A 86 -9.55 26.75 24.96
C ASP A 86 -10.09 27.16 26.33
N HIS A 87 -9.21 27.82 27.07
CA HIS A 87 -9.59 28.52 28.27
C HIS A 87 -10.61 29.60 27.90
N ALA A 88 -11.83 29.38 28.38
CA ALA A 88 -12.88 30.37 28.58
C ALA A 88 -13.89 30.55 27.43
N GLY A 89 -15.10 30.03 27.69
CA GLY A 89 -16.24 30.92 27.79
C GLY A 89 -17.42 30.60 26.87
N GLY A 90 -18.41 29.92 27.45
CA GLY A 90 -19.80 30.37 27.35
C GLY A 90 -20.63 29.86 26.17
N GLY A 91 -21.82 29.35 26.50
CA GLY A 91 -22.96 29.39 25.60
C GLY A 91 -23.55 28.03 25.25
N GLY A 92 -24.23 27.41 26.21
CA GLY A 92 -25.17 26.33 25.90
C GLY A 92 -26.30 26.85 25.01
N ALA A 93 -26.41 26.31 23.81
CA ALA A 93 -27.56 26.46 22.92
C ALA A 93 -28.08 25.05 22.59
N GLY A 94 -29.27 24.76 23.13
CA GLY A 94 -29.85 23.43 23.14
C GLY A 94 -30.24 22.88 21.77
N HIS A 95 -30.18 21.56 21.65
CA HIS A 95 -31.00 20.80 20.72
C HIS A 95 -31.89 19.84 21.52
N GLY A 96 -33.15 20.23 21.70
CA GLY A 96 -34.14 19.44 22.40
C GLY A 96 -34.71 18.34 21.51
N HIS A 97 -34.41 17.08 21.83
CA HIS A 97 -35.26 15.96 21.43
C HIS A 97 -36.06 15.49 22.64
N SER A 98 -37.35 15.86 22.62
CA SER A 98 -38.36 15.40 23.57
C SER A 98 -38.64 13.91 23.34
N HIS A 99 -38.19 13.05 24.26
CA HIS A 99 -38.77 11.74 24.48
C HIS A 99 -39.31 11.69 25.91
N GLN A 100 -40.60 11.96 26.02
CA GLN A 100 -41.31 11.92 27.29
C GLN A 100 -41.63 10.48 27.69
N ALA A 101 -41.21 10.17 28.93
CA ALA A 101 -41.71 9.17 29.87
C ALA A 101 -41.40 7.67 29.64
N GLY A 102 -40.50 7.17 30.49
CA GLY A 102 -40.62 5.80 31.00
C GLY A 102 -39.31 5.14 31.38
N ARG A 103 -38.91 5.31 32.66
CA ARG A 103 -38.16 4.38 33.54
C ARG A 103 -37.03 5.06 34.28
N ASP A 104 -37.22 5.18 35.60
CA ASP A 104 -36.20 5.39 36.60
C ASP A 104 -35.08 4.36 36.44
N ALA A 105 -33.94 4.81 35.93
CA ALA A 105 -32.65 4.17 36.13
C ALA A 105 -31.63 5.31 36.31
N PRO A 106 -30.86 5.34 37.41
CA PRO A 106 -29.73 6.25 37.44
C PRO A 106 -28.76 5.78 36.36
N ARG A 107 -28.63 6.57 35.29
CA ARG A 107 -27.51 6.43 34.36
C ARG A 107 -26.25 6.60 35.22
N ALA A 108 -25.55 5.49 35.48
CA ALA A 108 -24.14 5.51 35.80
C ALA A 108 -23.39 5.93 34.54
N GLY A 109 -23.56 7.20 34.15
CA GLY A 109 -22.56 7.90 33.34
C GLY A 109 -21.39 8.07 34.27
N GLY A 110 -20.32 7.31 34.04
CA GLY A 110 -19.08 7.42 34.79
C GLY A 110 -18.59 8.86 34.69
N ALA A 111 -18.87 9.63 35.72
CA ALA A 111 -18.11 10.83 36.02
C ALA A 111 -16.70 10.33 36.29
N VAL A 112 -15.84 10.39 35.28
CA VAL A 112 -14.40 10.30 35.51
C VAL A 112 -14.08 11.46 36.43
N ASN A 113 -13.60 11.13 37.63
CA ASN A 113 -13.19 12.15 38.56
C ASN A 113 -11.96 12.86 37.95
N GLU A 114 -12.16 14.09 37.50
CA GLU A 114 -11.14 15.00 36.97
C GLU A 114 -10.16 15.51 38.05
N SER A 115 -10.32 15.05 39.30
CA SER A 115 -9.24 15.09 40.28
C SER A 115 -8.31 13.93 39.94
N GLY A 116 -7.06 14.20 39.54
CA GLY A 116 -6.04 13.23 39.11
C GLY A 116 -5.64 12.14 40.13
N ALA A 117 -6.60 11.49 40.76
CA ALA A 117 -6.49 10.27 41.52
C ALA A 117 -6.89 9.14 40.58
N THR A 118 -5.89 8.53 39.92
CA THR A 118 -6.10 7.21 39.32
C THR A 118 -6.45 6.24 40.44
N ASP A 119 -7.45 5.38 40.21
CA ASP A 119 -7.79 4.34 41.19
C ASP A 119 -6.54 3.48 41.46
N PRO A 120 -6.28 3.03 42.70
CA PRO A 120 -5.10 2.22 43.03
C PRO A 120 -4.92 0.99 42.13
N GLU A 121 -6.00 0.42 41.60
CA GLU A 121 -5.96 -0.68 40.62
C GLU A 121 -5.40 -0.20 39.27
N THR A 122 -5.76 1.01 38.83
CA THR A 122 -5.26 1.61 37.59
C THR A 122 -3.78 1.99 37.70
N GLU A 123 -3.36 2.55 38.84
CA GLU A 123 -1.93 2.84 39.08
C GLU A 123 -1.10 1.54 39.12
N ALA A 124 -1.67 0.47 39.67
CA ALA A 124 -1.03 -0.85 39.66
C ALA A 124 -0.88 -1.43 38.25
N ALA A 125 -1.92 -1.37 37.43
CA ALA A 125 -1.88 -1.83 36.05
C ALA A 125 -0.87 -1.05 35.19
N LEU A 126 -0.81 0.28 35.34
CA LEU A 126 0.16 1.11 34.61
C LEU A 126 1.61 0.83 35.03
N ARG A 127 1.84 0.52 36.31
CA ARG A 127 3.17 0.12 36.81
C ARG A 127 3.58 -1.25 36.27
N GLU A 128 2.67 -2.22 36.28
CA GLU A 128 2.92 -3.57 35.75
C GLU A 128 3.24 -3.55 34.24
N ALA A 129 2.47 -2.78 33.46
CA ALA A 129 2.71 -2.64 32.02
C ALA A 129 4.12 -2.08 31.73
N ARG A 130 4.57 -1.07 32.50
CA ARG A 130 5.92 -0.49 32.35
C ARG A 130 7.03 -1.48 32.72
N GLU A 131 6.80 -2.34 33.72
CA GLU A 131 7.75 -3.37 34.13
C GLU A 131 7.90 -4.46 33.06
N LEU A 132 6.79 -4.91 32.46
CA LEU A 132 6.81 -5.87 31.35
C LEU A 132 7.57 -5.31 30.15
N THR A 133 7.35 -4.04 29.80
CA THR A 133 8.11 -3.38 28.74
C THR A 133 9.60 -3.34 29.06
N ARG A 134 10.00 -2.96 30.28
CA ARG A 134 11.42 -2.95 30.68
C ARG A 134 12.04 -4.34 30.55
N LYS A 135 11.35 -5.37 31.02
CA LYS A 135 11.83 -6.76 30.91
C LYS A 135 12.02 -7.20 29.46
N MET A 136 11.13 -6.81 28.55
CA MET A 136 11.29 -7.12 27.11
C MET A 136 12.54 -6.47 26.50
N PHE A 137 12.93 -5.27 26.96
CA PHE A 137 14.17 -4.63 26.53
C PHE A 137 15.40 -5.28 27.17
N GLU A 138 15.37 -5.60 28.47
CA GLU A 138 16.48 -6.25 29.18
C GLU A 138 16.73 -7.70 28.70
N ASP A 139 15.67 -8.46 28.36
CA ASP A 139 15.79 -9.81 27.79
C ASP A 139 16.25 -9.80 26.31
N GLY A 140 16.26 -8.62 25.66
CA GLY A 140 16.64 -8.44 24.25
C GLY A 140 18.06 -7.92 23.99
N GLU A 141 18.76 -7.41 25.01
CA GLU A 141 20.11 -6.82 24.90
C GLU A 141 21.24 -7.80 25.34
N GLY A 142 21.02 -9.11 25.14
CA GLY A 142 21.90 -10.18 25.62
C GLY A 142 22.63 -10.99 24.53
N ASP A 143 22.61 -10.57 23.27
CA ASP A 143 23.25 -11.29 22.17
C ASP A 143 23.89 -10.32 21.15
N GLU A 144 24.91 -9.58 21.59
CA GLU A 144 25.76 -8.75 20.73
C GLU A 144 27.19 -9.32 20.67
N GLU A 145 27.36 -10.55 20.16
CA GLU A 145 28.66 -11.02 19.68
C GLU A 145 28.48 -11.78 18.35
N ALA A 146 28.30 -11.03 17.26
CA ALA A 146 28.43 -11.56 15.90
C ALA A 146 29.00 -10.49 14.96
N ASP A 147 30.33 -10.44 14.95
CA ASP A 147 31.19 -10.28 13.76
C ASP A 147 30.75 -9.26 12.70
N ALA A 148 31.10 -7.99 12.93
CA ALA A 148 31.27 -7.02 11.85
C ALA A 148 32.63 -7.26 11.15
N ASP A 149 32.72 -8.33 10.36
CA ASP A 149 33.79 -8.51 9.37
C ASP A 149 33.17 -8.93 8.03
N ARG A 150 32.73 -7.90 7.29
CA ARG A 150 32.53 -8.00 5.85
C ARG A 150 33.21 -6.79 5.23
N ASP A 151 34.50 -6.98 4.96
CA ASP A 151 35.27 -6.22 3.98
C ASP A 151 34.47 -6.09 2.68
N ASP A 152 33.85 -4.92 2.48
CA ASP A 152 33.32 -4.52 1.18
C ASP A 152 34.50 -4.05 0.32
N ALA A 153 35.24 -5.02 -0.21
CA ALA A 153 36.13 -4.81 -1.34
C ALA A 153 35.27 -4.73 -2.60
N SER A 154 34.68 -3.56 -2.86
CA SER A 154 34.11 -3.21 -4.15
C SER A 154 35.23 -3.19 -5.20
N GLY A 155 35.49 -4.36 -5.79
CA GLY A 155 36.36 -4.55 -6.95
C GLY A 155 35.66 -4.06 -8.21
N ASP A 156 36.09 -2.89 -8.66
CA ASP A 156 36.58 -2.65 -10.03
C ASP A 156 36.20 -3.72 -11.07
N VAL A 157 35.20 -3.39 -11.90
CA VAL A 157 35.13 -3.90 -13.27
C VAL A 157 35.15 -2.69 -14.20
N ASP A 158 36.37 -2.33 -14.60
CA ASP A 158 36.66 -1.65 -15.85
C ASP A 158 35.89 -2.36 -16.99
N ASP A 159 35.02 -1.63 -17.69
CA ASP A 159 34.44 -2.02 -18.97
C ASP A 159 35.19 -1.27 -20.08
N PRO A 160 36.20 -1.91 -20.72
CA PRO A 160 36.80 -1.38 -21.93
C PRO A 160 36.11 -1.95 -23.18
N ASP A 161 35.70 -1.02 -24.04
CA ASP A 161 35.69 -1.15 -25.50
C ASP A 161 34.68 -2.14 -26.13
N ALA A 162 33.62 -1.57 -26.71
CA ALA A 162 33.08 -2.05 -27.98
C ALA A 162 32.71 -0.87 -28.87
N ASP A 163 33.71 -0.53 -29.69
CA ASP A 163 33.72 0.29 -30.90
C ASP A 163 32.55 0.02 -31.89
N ASP A 164 32.33 1.02 -32.76
CA ASP A 164 31.79 0.94 -34.15
C ASP A 164 30.24 1.05 -34.40
N PRO A 165 29.76 1.66 -35.51
CA PRO A 165 30.24 2.85 -36.25
C PRO A 165 29.13 3.89 -36.61
N ALA A 166 29.61 5.09 -36.93
CA ALA A 166 29.15 6.02 -37.98
C ALA A 166 27.65 6.06 -38.35
N THR A 167 27.00 7.17 -37.97
CA THR A 167 25.80 7.67 -38.65
C THR A 167 26.16 8.10 -40.07
N ASP A 168 25.81 7.24 -41.03
CA ASP A 168 25.81 7.56 -42.47
C ASP A 168 24.70 8.58 -42.75
N ASP A 169 25.10 9.76 -43.21
CA ASP A 169 24.26 10.89 -43.58
C ASP A 169 23.94 10.77 -45.07
N PRO A 170 22.73 10.35 -45.48
CA PRO A 170 22.36 10.39 -46.88
C PRO A 170 22.03 11.83 -47.27
N ALA A 171 23.01 12.44 -47.93
CA ALA A 171 22.89 13.65 -48.72
C ALA A 171 21.52 13.72 -49.43
N THR A 172 20.75 14.75 -49.10
CA THR A 172 19.61 15.17 -49.91
C THR A 172 20.15 15.75 -51.21
N ASP A 173 20.20 14.90 -52.23
CA ASP A 173 20.48 15.26 -53.61
C ASP A 173 19.30 16.09 -54.16
N ASP A 174 19.65 17.28 -54.62
CA ASP A 174 18.83 18.25 -55.34
C ASP A 174 18.52 17.73 -56.76
N PRO A 175 17.25 17.73 -57.17
CA PRO A 175 16.97 17.94 -58.58
C PRO A 175 16.16 19.22 -58.79
N ALA A 176 16.86 20.29 -59.10
CA ALA A 176 16.37 21.31 -60.02
C ALA A 176 15.74 20.64 -61.27
N ASN A 177 14.43 20.80 -61.46
CA ASN A 177 13.88 21.37 -62.70
C ASN A 177 12.35 21.51 -62.66
N ASP A 178 11.93 22.62 -63.27
CA ASP A 178 10.68 22.87 -63.99
C ASP A 178 9.46 23.45 -63.24
N ASP A 179 9.44 24.78 -63.26
CA ASP A 179 8.30 25.69 -63.19
C ASP A 179 7.24 25.34 -64.27
N PRO A 180 5.94 25.50 -64.01
CA PRO A 180 5.27 26.66 -64.61
C PRO A 180 4.24 27.38 -63.71
N ASP A 181 4.43 28.69 -63.58
CA ASP A 181 3.47 29.82 -63.56
C ASP A 181 1.97 29.50 -63.53
N PRO A 182 1.22 30.06 -62.55
CA PRO A 182 -0.20 30.34 -62.76
C PRO A 182 -0.52 31.85 -62.65
N SER A 183 -0.51 32.49 -63.81
CA SER A 183 -1.28 33.70 -64.11
C SER A 183 -2.76 33.34 -64.34
N ALA A 184 -3.65 33.69 -63.43
CA ALA A 184 -5.08 34.00 -63.66
C ALA A 184 -5.76 34.57 -62.41
#